data_AF-A0A3P7JES8-F1
#
_entry.id   AF-A0A3P7JES8-F1
#
_cell.length_a   1.000
_cell.length_b   1.000
_cell.length_c   1.000
_cell.angle_alpha   90.00
_cell.angle_beta   90.00
_cell.angle_gamma   90.00
#
_symmetry.space_group_name_H-M   'P 1'
#
loop_
_entity.id
_entity.type
_entity.pdbx_description
1 polymer ?
#
loop_
_entity_poly.entity_id
_entity_poly.type
_entity_poly.pdbx_seq_one_letter_code
_entity_poly.pdbx_strand_id
1 'polypeptide(L)'
;QEAGAVAIARLASWRATNENDTPEALRWLDRTLIRLVSLYNHKCLLPFAVCQKFGEYVKDDPNSFRLSDKFSLFPQFMFHLRRSQFLQVFNNSPDETAYYRHILFSENVLESTTMIQPVLFSYSFSGPPEPVLLDTSSILPDRILLMDDYFHVLIYHGQTIAAWKKMNYHEDPQYATFKQLLEAPVSDATAILQERWPMPRYIVTEYEGSQARFLLSKVNPSLTHNNPYASVSRLPDIGLLKFT
;
A
#
# COMPACT_ATOMS: atom_id res chain seq x y z
N GLN A 1 7.78 10.46 13.06
CA GLN A 1 6.60 9.57 12.94
C GLN A 1 6.96 8.15 12.51
N GLU A 2 7.80 7.96 11.48
CA GLU A 2 8.24 6.65 10.97
C GLU A 2 8.83 5.73 12.05
N ALA A 3 9.87 6.18 12.77
CA ALA A 3 10.46 5.40 13.87
C ALA A 3 9.44 5.01 14.95
N GLY A 4 8.46 5.88 15.22
CA GLY A 4 7.36 5.58 16.14
C GLY A 4 6.41 4.52 15.59
N ALA A 5 6.10 4.57 14.29
CA ALA A 5 5.27 3.57 13.63
C ALA A 5 5.95 2.19 13.64
N VAL A 6 7.25 2.13 13.36
CA VAL A 6 8.05 0.89 13.43
C VAL A 6 8.10 0.33 14.85
N ALA A 7 8.33 1.18 15.85
CA ALA A 7 8.33 0.75 17.26
C ALA A 7 6.97 0.15 17.67
N ILE A 8 5.86 0.77 17.26
CA ILE A 8 4.51 0.24 17.50
C ILE A 8 4.28 -1.06 16.71
N ALA A 9 4.72 -1.14 15.46
CA ALA A 9 4.60 -2.34 14.65
C ALA A 9 5.30 -3.55 15.29
N ARG A 10 6.52 -3.34 15.81
CA ARG A 10 7.26 -4.37 16.56
C ARG A 10 6.54 -4.77 17.84
N LEU A 11 6.06 -3.80 18.63
CA LEU A 11 5.32 -4.10 19.85
C LEU A 11 4.01 -4.83 19.57
N ALA A 12 3.27 -4.44 18.53
CA ALA A 12 2.05 -5.10 18.08
C ALA A 12 2.32 -6.55 17.65
N SER A 13 3.39 -6.76 16.87
CA SER A 13 3.80 -8.08 16.38
C SER A 13 4.28 -8.99 17.52
N TRP A 14 4.98 -8.43 18.51
CA TRP A 14 5.41 -9.14 19.71
C TRP A 14 4.21 -9.60 20.54
N ARG A 15 3.24 -8.71 20.79
CA ARG A 15 1.98 -9.04 21.48
C ARG A 15 1.20 -10.13 20.75
N ALA A 16 1.02 -9.96 19.44
CA ALA A 16 0.33 -10.94 18.61
C ALA A 16 1.02 -12.32 18.58
N THR A 17 2.31 -12.40 18.91
CA THR A 17 3.06 -13.67 18.98
C THR A 17 3.00 -14.30 20.37
N ASN A 18 3.19 -13.51 21.42
CA ASN A 18 3.28 -14.04 22.79
C ASN A 18 1.92 -14.22 23.48
N GLU A 19 0.96 -13.37 23.16
CA GLU A 19 -0.37 -13.38 23.79
C GLU A 19 -1.34 -14.28 23.00
N ASN A 20 -0.93 -14.79 21.83
CA ASN A 20 -1.74 -15.59 20.89
C ASN A 20 -3.11 -14.98 20.52
N ASP A 21 -3.35 -13.70 20.85
CA ASP A 21 -4.60 -12.98 20.59
C ASP A 21 -4.35 -11.83 19.60
N THR A 22 -4.34 -12.18 18.32
CA THR A 22 -4.27 -11.21 17.22
C THR A 22 -5.41 -10.18 17.26
N PRO A 23 -6.68 -10.56 17.50
CA PRO A 23 -7.76 -9.60 17.75
C PRO A 23 -7.49 -8.62 18.89
N GLU A 24 -6.91 -9.07 20.01
CA GLU A 24 -6.53 -8.19 21.11
C GLU A 24 -5.40 -7.23 20.70
N ALA A 25 -4.38 -7.70 19.98
CA ALA A 25 -3.31 -6.84 19.45
C ALA A 25 -3.86 -5.73 18.53
N LEU A 26 -4.86 -6.04 17.70
CA LEU A 26 -5.56 -5.05 16.85
C LEU A 26 -6.36 -4.05 17.68
N ARG A 27 -7.12 -4.50 18.69
CA ARG A 27 -7.84 -3.60 19.59
C ARG A 27 -6.88 -2.72 20.38
N TRP A 28 -5.74 -3.27 20.80
CA TRP A 28 -4.68 -2.51 21.46
C TRP A 28 -4.10 -1.46 20.53
N LEU A 29 -3.85 -1.80 19.26
CA LEU A 29 -3.38 -0.85 18.25
C LEU A 29 -4.38 0.28 18.04
N ASP A 30 -5.66 -0.04 17.84
CA ASP A 30 -6.73 0.94 17.66
C ASP A 30 -6.90 1.81 18.92
N ARG A 31 -6.86 1.22 20.13
CA ARG A 31 -6.87 1.98 21.40
C ARG A 31 -5.64 2.83 21.57
N THR A 32 -4.48 2.37 21.11
CA THR A 32 -3.24 3.16 21.15
C THR A 32 -3.38 4.31 20.18
N LEU A 33 -3.84 4.08 18.95
CA LEU A 33 -4.12 5.14 17.97
C LEU A 33 -5.20 6.11 18.46
N ILE A 34 -6.24 5.67 19.19
CA ILE A 34 -7.26 6.56 19.74
C ILE A 34 -6.75 7.29 20.98
N ARG A 35 -6.02 6.64 21.90
CA ARG A 35 -5.37 7.34 23.04
C ARG A 35 -4.28 8.30 22.57
N LEU A 36 -3.72 7.99 21.40
CA LEU A 36 -3.04 8.93 20.56
C LEU A 36 -4.08 9.98 20.11
N VAL A 37 -5.03 9.75 19.24
CA VAL A 37 -5.87 10.80 18.60
C VAL A 37 -6.89 11.56 19.49
N SER A 38 -7.37 11.02 20.62
CA SER A 38 -8.52 11.52 21.38
C SER A 38 -8.61 10.99 22.83
N LEU A 39 -8.75 11.93 23.78
CA LEU A 39 -9.70 11.97 24.90
C LEU A 39 -9.20 12.93 26.00
N TYR A 40 -9.92 14.02 26.18
CA TYR A 40 -9.86 14.86 27.37
C TYR A 40 -10.73 14.23 28.48
N ASN A 41 -10.18 14.15 29.69
CA ASN A 41 -10.82 13.95 31.01
C ASN A 41 -11.77 12.75 31.22
N HIS A 42 -11.29 11.69 31.89
CA HIS A 42 -11.54 11.42 33.32
C HIS A 42 -10.97 10.03 33.70
N LYS A 43 -10.06 9.98 34.68
CA LYS A 43 -9.53 8.77 35.35
C LYS A 43 -8.97 7.64 34.45
N CYS A 44 -7.67 7.67 34.19
CA CYS A 44 -6.90 6.42 34.07
C CYS A 44 -5.45 6.65 34.48
N LEU A 45 -5.07 6.01 35.59
CA LEU A 45 -3.71 5.82 36.06
C LEU A 45 -2.99 4.93 35.02
N LEU A 46 -2.16 5.48 34.14
CA LEU A 46 -0.95 4.87 33.55
C LEU A 46 -0.39 5.77 32.42
N PRO A 47 0.91 6.12 32.43
CA PRO A 47 1.44 7.22 31.61
C PRO A 47 2.02 6.69 30.30
N PHE A 48 1.32 6.84 29.17
CA PHE A 48 1.94 6.89 27.83
C PHE A 48 0.92 7.45 26.81
N ALA A 49 0.46 8.69 27.05
CA ALA A 49 -0.50 9.41 26.21
C ALA A 49 0.26 10.38 25.30
N VAL A 50 0.46 10.01 24.03
CA VAL A 50 1.30 10.82 23.13
C VAL A 50 0.45 11.74 22.26
N CYS A 51 -0.67 11.35 21.65
CA CYS A 51 -1.30 12.21 20.62
C CYS A 51 -2.54 13.00 21.09
N GLN A 52 -3.01 12.77 22.33
CA GLN A 52 -3.89 13.68 23.09
C GLN A 52 -3.19 15.02 23.35
N LYS A 53 -1.87 15.04 23.12
CA LYS A 53 -0.95 16.15 23.25
C LYS A 53 -0.64 16.84 21.91
N PHE A 54 -1.03 16.27 20.75
CA PHE A 54 -0.55 16.70 19.43
C PHE A 54 -1.62 16.94 18.36
N GLY A 55 -2.90 16.61 18.60
CA GLY A 55 -4.02 16.93 17.72
C GLY A 55 -4.87 18.08 18.26
N GLU A 56 -5.21 19.05 17.39
CA GLU A 56 -6.13 20.15 17.71
C GLU A 56 -7.54 19.79 17.23
N TYR A 57 -8.55 19.93 18.09
CA TYR A 57 -9.94 19.71 17.72
C TYR A 57 -10.88 20.48 18.64
N VAL A 58 -12.08 20.76 18.13
CA VAL A 58 -13.22 21.27 18.87
C VAL A 58 -14.09 20.10 19.29
N LYS A 59 -14.53 20.10 20.55
CA LYS A 59 -15.39 19.04 21.08
C LYS A 59 -16.67 18.97 20.25
N ASP A 60 -17.10 17.74 19.95
CA ASP A 60 -18.33 17.42 19.22
C ASP A 60 -18.35 17.90 17.75
N ASP A 61 -17.21 18.37 17.21
CA ASP A 61 -17.03 18.69 15.78
C ASP A 61 -15.91 17.84 15.14
N PRO A 62 -16.25 16.73 14.44
CA PRO A 62 -15.27 15.87 13.78
C PRO A 62 -14.45 16.56 12.68
N ASN A 63 -14.98 17.60 12.03
CA ASN A 63 -14.32 18.26 10.89
C ASN A 63 -13.21 19.22 11.34
N SER A 64 -13.20 19.59 12.62
CA SER A 64 -12.19 20.46 13.21
C SER A 64 -10.85 19.76 13.46
N PHE A 65 -10.81 18.43 13.40
CA PHE A 65 -9.63 17.65 13.78
C PHE A 65 -8.45 17.90 12.84
N ARG A 66 -7.34 18.38 13.40
CA ARG A 66 -6.09 18.62 12.69
C ARG A 66 -4.90 18.02 13.42
N LEU A 67 -3.97 17.47 12.65
CA LEU A 67 -2.69 16.98 13.15
C LEU A 67 -1.57 17.88 12.65
N SER A 68 -0.55 18.08 13.49
CA SER A 68 0.69 18.71 13.04
C SER A 68 1.39 17.88 11.96
N ASP A 69 2.16 18.54 11.09
CA ASP A 69 2.89 17.89 9.99
C ASP A 69 3.84 16.78 10.47
N LYS A 70 4.32 16.87 11.72
CA LYS A 70 5.19 15.85 12.33
C LYS A 70 4.48 14.52 12.64
N PHE A 71 3.14 14.53 12.67
CA PHE A 71 2.28 13.39 13.00
C PHE A 71 1.23 13.07 11.93
N SER A 72 1.15 13.84 10.85
CA SER A 72 0.11 13.71 9.82
C SER A 72 0.08 12.34 9.14
N LEU A 73 1.24 11.70 8.95
CA LEU A 73 1.34 10.37 8.32
C LEU A 73 1.17 9.22 9.31
N PHE A 74 1.19 9.50 10.62
CA PHE A 74 1.13 8.46 11.63
C PHE A 74 -0.17 7.63 11.59
N PRO A 75 -1.38 8.22 11.46
CA PRO A 75 -2.61 7.45 11.28
C PRO A 75 -2.59 6.58 10.02
N GLN A 76 -1.96 7.06 8.94
CA GLN A 76 -1.81 6.31 7.70
C GLN A 76 -0.97 5.04 7.91
N PHE A 77 0.16 5.15 8.62
CA PHE A 77 0.96 3.97 8.97
C PHE A 77 0.18 2.97 9.80
N MET A 78 -0.59 3.42 10.80
CA MET A 78 -1.41 2.52 11.63
C MET A 78 -2.51 1.84 10.82
N PHE A 79 -3.08 2.54 9.83
CA PHE A 79 -4.07 2.00 8.91
C PHE A 79 -3.54 0.93 7.96
N HIS A 80 -2.28 1.03 7.52
CA HIS A 80 -1.63 -0.05 6.77
C HIS A 80 -1.18 -1.19 7.70
N LEU A 81 -0.61 -0.87 8.86
CA LEU A 81 -0.17 -1.86 9.86
C LEU A 81 -1.30 -2.79 10.29
N ARG A 82 -2.49 -2.28 10.60
CA ARG A 82 -3.64 -3.11 11.05
C ARG A 82 -4.13 -4.13 10.02
N ARG A 83 -3.84 -3.91 8.73
CA ARG A 83 -4.20 -4.78 7.60
C ARG A 83 -3.00 -5.57 7.08
N SER A 84 -1.79 -5.31 7.58
CA SER A 84 -0.58 -5.99 7.19
C SER A 84 -0.59 -7.46 7.62
N GLN A 85 0.24 -8.26 6.94
CA GLN A 85 0.43 -9.69 7.24
C GLN A 85 1.06 -9.94 8.62
N PHE A 86 1.61 -8.90 9.26
CA PHE A 86 2.14 -9.00 10.63
C PHE A 86 1.03 -9.27 11.66
N LEU A 87 -0.15 -8.68 11.44
CA LEU A 87 -1.31 -8.80 12.31
C LEU A 87 -2.40 -9.65 11.66
N GLN A 88 -2.77 -9.40 10.40
CA GLN A 88 -3.77 -10.22 9.70
C GLN A 88 -3.11 -11.49 9.14
N VAL A 89 -3.13 -12.57 9.93
CA VAL A 89 -2.49 -13.85 9.57
C VAL A 89 -3.35 -14.73 8.63
N PHE A 90 -4.59 -14.34 8.35
CA PHE A 90 -5.45 -15.06 7.40
C PHE A 90 -4.81 -15.06 5.99
N ASN A 91 -4.90 -16.18 5.28
CA ASN A 91 -4.21 -16.45 4.01
C ASN A 91 -2.67 -16.55 4.06
N ASN A 92 -2.05 -16.60 5.25
CA ASN A 92 -0.63 -16.93 5.39
C ASN A 92 -0.48 -18.22 6.20
N SER A 93 0.55 -18.99 5.92
CA SER A 93 0.97 -20.10 6.78
C SER A 93 1.58 -19.57 8.10
N PRO A 94 1.61 -20.40 9.17
CA PRO A 94 2.30 -20.04 10.40
C PRO A 94 3.78 -19.70 10.17
N ASP A 95 4.45 -20.43 9.28
CA ASP A 95 5.86 -20.23 8.95
C ASP A 95 6.10 -18.92 8.20
N GLU A 96 5.24 -18.57 7.22
CA GLU A 96 5.30 -17.26 6.54
C GLU A 96 5.10 -16.11 7.52
N THR A 97 4.15 -16.25 8.45
CA THR A 97 3.90 -15.24 9.47
C THR A 97 5.12 -15.06 10.39
N ALA A 98 5.73 -16.16 10.82
CA ALA A 98 6.95 -16.13 11.62
C ALA A 98 8.12 -15.48 10.86
N TYR A 99 8.27 -15.80 9.57
CA TYR A 99 9.26 -15.19 8.68
C TYR A 99 9.09 -13.67 8.58
N TYR A 100 7.87 -13.20 8.25
CA TYR A 100 7.60 -11.76 8.14
C TYR A 100 7.91 -11.02 9.46
N ARG A 101 7.44 -11.56 10.59
CA ARG A 101 7.72 -10.97 11.90
C ARG A 101 9.22 -10.96 12.21
N HIS A 102 9.93 -12.05 11.94
CA HIS A 102 11.37 -12.14 12.16
C HIS A 102 12.14 -11.03 11.43
N ILE A 103 11.82 -10.80 10.15
CA ILE A 103 12.43 -9.75 9.35
C ILE A 103 12.11 -8.35 9.91
N LEU A 104 10.86 -8.08 10.30
CA LEU A 104 10.47 -6.80 10.90
C LEU A 104 11.27 -6.47 12.18
N PHE A 105 11.66 -7.47 12.97
CA PHE A 105 12.47 -7.28 14.18
C PHE A 105 13.96 -7.04 13.88
N SER A 106 14.45 -7.51 12.74
CA SER A 106 15.86 -7.44 12.36
C SER A 106 16.23 -6.19 11.57
N GLU A 107 15.27 -5.61 10.85
CA GLU A 107 15.54 -4.56 9.86
C GLU A 107 15.67 -3.13 10.41
N ASN A 108 16.13 -2.20 9.57
CA ASN A 108 16.21 -0.79 9.91
C ASN A 108 14.83 -0.09 9.86
N VAL A 109 14.76 1.18 10.25
CA VAL A 109 13.50 1.96 10.28
C VAL A 109 12.94 2.19 8.88
N LEU A 110 13.79 2.43 7.88
CA LEU A 110 13.38 2.74 6.51
C LEU A 110 12.74 1.52 5.85
N GLU A 111 13.42 0.37 5.86
CA GLU A 111 12.91 -0.89 5.33
C GLU A 111 11.66 -1.37 6.09
N SER A 112 11.66 -1.24 7.42
CA SER A 112 10.46 -1.55 8.22
C SER A 112 9.28 -0.65 7.89
N THR A 113 9.53 0.59 7.47
CA THR A 113 8.46 1.51 7.04
C THR A 113 7.87 1.04 5.70
N THR A 114 8.71 0.63 4.75
CA THR A 114 8.28 0.03 3.47
C THR A 114 7.47 -1.25 3.67
N MET A 115 7.84 -2.08 4.66
CA MET A 115 7.07 -3.27 5.02
C MET A 115 5.66 -2.93 5.55
N ILE A 116 5.55 -1.85 6.33
CA ILE A 116 4.27 -1.43 6.94
C ILE A 116 3.39 -0.78 5.88
N GLN A 117 3.93 0.17 5.13
CA GLN A 117 3.27 0.89 4.07
C GLN A 117 4.10 0.73 2.78
N PRO A 118 3.66 -0.14 1.87
CA PRO A 118 4.33 -0.32 0.59
C PRO A 118 4.43 0.99 -0.20
N VAL A 119 5.44 1.08 -1.05
CA VAL A 119 5.61 2.22 -1.95
C VAL A 119 5.10 1.82 -3.34
N LEU A 120 4.47 2.75 -4.03
CA LEU A 120 3.96 2.55 -5.39
C LEU A 120 4.47 3.69 -6.28
N PHE A 121 5.20 3.34 -7.34
CA PHE A 121 5.66 4.27 -8.36
C PHE A 121 4.85 4.08 -9.63
N SER A 122 4.54 5.19 -10.31
CA SER A 122 3.83 5.22 -11.57
C SER A 122 4.73 5.69 -12.70
N TYR A 123 4.77 4.90 -13.77
CA TYR A 123 5.51 5.19 -15.00
C TYR A 123 4.49 5.42 -16.11
N SER A 124 4.63 6.56 -16.78
CA SER A 124 3.75 6.99 -17.86
C SER A 124 4.57 7.70 -18.93
N PHE A 125 3.97 7.97 -20.09
CA PHE A 125 4.62 8.79 -21.12
C PHE A 125 4.71 10.28 -20.75
N SER A 126 3.91 10.72 -19.79
CA SER A 126 3.74 12.13 -19.45
C SER A 126 4.80 12.69 -18.49
N GLY A 127 5.82 11.91 -18.11
CA GLY A 127 6.85 12.40 -17.20
C GLY A 127 7.74 11.31 -16.60
N PRO A 128 8.67 11.70 -15.71
CA PRO A 128 9.49 10.77 -14.94
C PRO A 128 8.64 9.95 -13.96
N PRO A 129 9.18 8.87 -13.39
CA PRO A 129 8.48 8.05 -12.40
C PRO A 129 8.07 8.90 -11.20
N GLU A 130 6.79 8.81 -10.81
CA GLU A 130 6.22 9.56 -9.69
C GLU A 130 5.69 8.63 -8.60
N PRO A 131 5.88 8.95 -7.30
CA PRO A 131 5.25 8.20 -6.23
C PRO A 131 3.74 8.48 -6.22
N VAL A 132 2.94 7.42 -6.19
CA VAL A 132 1.47 7.49 -6.17
C VAL A 132 0.91 6.85 -4.91
N LEU A 133 -0.31 7.24 -4.54
CA LEU A 133 -0.99 6.68 -3.38
C LEU A 133 -1.31 5.19 -3.62
N LEU A 134 -1.23 4.39 -2.55
CA LEU A 134 -1.69 2.98 -2.53
C LEU A 134 -3.22 2.89 -2.56
N ASP A 135 -3.80 3.29 -3.68
CA ASP A 135 -5.24 3.37 -3.87
C ASP A 135 -5.64 2.80 -5.23
N THR A 136 -6.85 2.25 -5.35
CA THR A 136 -7.36 1.72 -6.62
C THR A 136 -7.48 2.80 -7.70
N SER A 137 -7.63 4.07 -7.32
CA SER A 137 -7.60 5.20 -8.26
C SER A 137 -6.26 5.38 -8.98
N SER A 138 -5.16 4.88 -8.40
CA SER A 138 -3.82 4.93 -9.01
C SER A 138 -3.62 3.86 -10.08
N ILE A 139 -4.51 2.86 -10.17
CA ILE A 139 -4.45 1.78 -11.14
C ILE A 139 -5.12 2.23 -12.43
N LEU A 140 -4.33 2.88 -13.29
CA LEU A 140 -4.78 3.42 -14.58
C LEU A 140 -4.34 2.51 -15.75
N PRO A 141 -5.13 2.44 -16.84
CA PRO A 141 -4.87 1.51 -17.94
C PRO A 141 -3.64 1.87 -18.78
N ASP A 142 -3.25 3.14 -18.79
CA ASP A 142 -2.17 3.75 -19.58
C ASP A 142 -0.83 3.86 -18.83
N ARG A 143 -0.75 3.30 -17.62
CA ARG A 143 0.45 3.41 -16.76
C ARG A 143 1.00 2.04 -16.39
N ILE A 144 2.30 2.02 -16.05
CA ILE A 144 2.96 0.89 -15.42
C ILE A 144 3.17 1.26 -13.95
N LEU A 145 2.92 0.31 -13.05
CA LEU A 145 3.16 0.50 -11.62
C LEU A 145 4.30 -0.40 -11.15
N LEU A 146 5.19 0.14 -10.33
CA LEU A 146 6.18 -0.61 -9.56
C LEU A 146 5.80 -0.51 -8.08
N MET A 147 5.43 -1.64 -7.49
CA MET A 147 5.15 -1.76 -6.07
C MET A 147 6.34 -2.39 -5.36
N ASP A 148 6.74 -1.79 -4.24
CA ASP A 148 7.72 -2.35 -3.32
C ASP A 148 7.07 -2.49 -1.93
N ASP A 149 6.86 -3.73 -1.46
CA ASP A 149 6.39 -4.04 -0.11
C ASP A 149 7.46 -4.67 0.79
N TYR A 150 8.74 -4.47 0.44
CA TYR A 150 9.93 -5.12 0.99
C TYR A 150 10.05 -6.61 0.64
N PHE A 151 8.98 -7.41 0.74
CA PHE A 151 9.01 -8.86 0.50
C PHE A 151 8.82 -9.23 -0.98
N HIS A 152 8.16 -8.35 -1.73
CA HIS A 152 7.82 -8.47 -3.13
C HIS A 152 8.16 -7.18 -3.85
N VAL A 153 8.75 -7.32 -5.03
CA VAL A 153 8.90 -6.25 -6.00
C VAL A 153 8.02 -6.61 -7.18
N LEU A 154 6.94 -5.85 -7.37
CA LEU A 154 5.90 -6.18 -8.34
C LEU A 154 5.79 -5.10 -9.41
N ILE A 155 5.89 -5.51 -10.67
CA ILE A 155 5.60 -4.68 -11.84
C ILE A 155 4.21 -5.03 -12.36
N TYR A 156 3.34 -4.04 -12.46
CA TYR A 156 1.99 -4.16 -13.01
C TYR A 156 1.84 -3.35 -14.28
N HIS A 157 1.50 -3.99 -15.38
CA HIS A 157 1.15 -3.33 -16.63
C HIS A 157 -0.35 -3.05 -16.71
N GLY A 158 -0.73 -1.78 -16.88
CA GLY A 158 -2.12 -1.38 -17.15
C GLY A 158 -2.68 -1.99 -18.44
N GLN A 159 -4.00 -1.98 -18.59
CA GLN A 159 -4.72 -2.62 -19.70
C GLN A 159 -4.18 -2.24 -21.08
N THR A 160 -4.01 -0.94 -21.34
CA THR A 160 -3.54 -0.42 -22.62
C THR A 160 -2.08 -0.79 -22.86
N ILE A 161 -1.24 -0.68 -21.82
CA ILE A 161 0.17 -1.04 -21.89
C ILE A 161 0.35 -2.54 -22.18
N ALA A 162 -0.43 -3.39 -21.51
CA ALA A 162 -0.43 -4.83 -21.73
C ALA A 162 -0.86 -5.19 -23.16
N ALA A 163 -1.88 -4.51 -23.68
CA ALA A 163 -2.32 -4.69 -25.07
C ALA A 163 -1.21 -4.31 -26.07
N TRP A 164 -0.56 -3.16 -25.90
CA TRP A 164 0.55 -2.74 -26.76
C TRP A 164 1.77 -3.64 -26.67
N LYS A 165 2.05 -4.19 -25.49
CA LYS A 165 3.10 -5.19 -25.30
C LYS A 165 2.79 -6.46 -26.08
N LYS A 166 1.54 -6.95 -26.06
CA LYS A 166 1.08 -8.14 -26.81
C LYS A 166 1.09 -7.94 -28.32
N MET A 167 0.93 -6.70 -28.80
CA MET A 167 1.04 -6.34 -30.22
C MET A 167 2.50 -6.15 -30.69
N ASN A 168 3.49 -6.39 -29.83
CA ASN A 168 4.91 -6.23 -30.11
C ASN A 168 5.33 -4.81 -30.58
N TYR A 169 4.60 -3.77 -30.17
CA TYR A 169 4.99 -2.39 -30.52
C TYR A 169 6.36 -1.99 -29.96
N HIS A 170 6.83 -2.64 -28.91
CA HIS A 170 8.15 -2.40 -28.34
C HIS A 170 9.32 -2.91 -29.21
N GLU A 171 9.05 -3.73 -30.23
CA GLU A 171 10.06 -4.20 -31.19
C GLU A 171 10.21 -3.26 -32.39
N ASP A 172 9.18 -2.46 -32.69
CA ASP A 172 9.21 -1.50 -33.78
C ASP A 172 10.08 -0.28 -33.41
N PRO A 173 11.11 0.05 -34.21
CA PRO A 173 11.94 1.23 -33.98
C PRO A 173 11.16 2.55 -33.88
N GLN A 174 9.96 2.63 -34.48
CA GLN A 174 9.10 3.82 -34.38
C GLN A 174 8.58 4.08 -32.96
N TYR A 175 8.45 3.03 -32.14
CA TYR A 175 7.98 3.12 -30.76
C TYR A 175 9.09 2.84 -29.74
N ALA A 176 10.33 3.29 -30.03
CA ALA A 176 11.46 3.16 -29.11
C ALA A 176 11.17 3.72 -27.70
N THR A 177 10.35 4.78 -27.60
CA THR A 177 9.91 5.34 -26.31
C THR A 177 9.09 4.35 -25.48
N PHE A 178 8.28 3.51 -26.13
CA PHE A 178 7.51 2.49 -25.43
C PHE A 178 8.41 1.37 -24.89
N LYS A 179 9.46 1.00 -25.63
CA LYS A 179 10.49 0.08 -25.13
C LYS A 179 11.19 0.63 -23.89
N GLN A 180 11.60 1.91 -23.93
CA GLN A 180 12.20 2.58 -22.77
C GLN A 180 11.25 2.61 -21.55
N LEU A 181 9.95 2.86 -21.77
CA LEU A 181 8.95 2.83 -20.71
C LEU A 181 8.82 1.45 -20.06
N LEU A 182 8.94 0.36 -20.82
CA LEU A 182 8.91 -1.00 -20.29
C LEU A 182 10.19 -1.37 -19.52
N GLU A 183 11.34 -0.85 -19.94
CA GLU A 183 12.65 -1.14 -19.33
C GLU A 183 12.89 -0.34 -18.03
N ALA A 184 12.37 0.89 -17.93
CA ALA A 184 12.54 1.75 -16.76
C ALA A 184 12.16 1.08 -15.41
N PRO A 185 10.94 0.54 -15.21
CA PRO A 185 10.59 -0.11 -13.95
C PRO A 185 11.37 -1.41 -13.70
N VAL A 186 11.87 -2.07 -14.75
CA VAL A 186 12.71 -3.28 -14.63
C VAL A 186 14.09 -2.91 -14.11
N SER A 187 14.66 -1.79 -14.59
CA SER A 187 15.93 -1.26 -14.09
C SER A 187 15.82 -0.92 -12.60
N ASP A 188 14.79 -0.18 -12.21
CA ASP A 188 14.56 0.22 -10.81
C ASP A 188 14.31 -0.99 -9.91
N ALA A 189 13.51 -1.97 -10.37
CA ALA A 189 13.30 -3.23 -9.66
C ALA A 189 14.61 -4.01 -9.48
N THR A 190 15.47 -4.02 -10.50
CA THR A 190 16.76 -4.74 -10.43
C THR A 190 17.71 -4.10 -9.41
N ALA A 191 17.73 -2.77 -9.31
CA ALA A 191 18.50 -2.09 -8.29
C ALA A 191 18.05 -2.50 -6.87
N ILE A 192 16.73 -2.53 -6.63
CA ILE A 192 16.16 -2.98 -5.35
C ILE A 192 16.55 -4.44 -5.05
N LEU A 193 16.47 -5.32 -6.05
CA LEU A 193 16.81 -6.74 -5.91
C LEU A 193 18.29 -6.99 -5.60
N GLN A 194 19.19 -6.11 -6.02
CA GLN A 194 20.64 -6.25 -5.80
C GLN A 194 21.06 -5.78 -4.41
N GLU A 195 20.40 -4.76 -3.86
CA GLU A 195 20.75 -4.18 -2.57
C GLU A 195 20.04 -4.87 -1.39
N ARG A 196 18.82 -5.39 -1.59
CA ARG A 196 17.99 -5.89 -0.49
C ARG A 196 18.33 -7.32 -0.08
N TRP A 197 18.39 -7.52 1.23
CA TRP A 197 18.49 -8.83 1.86
C TRP A 197 17.36 -9.02 2.89
N PRO A 198 16.64 -10.16 2.90
CA PRO A 198 16.67 -11.24 1.92
C PRO A 198 16.13 -10.78 0.55
N MET A 199 16.55 -11.46 -0.52
CA MET A 199 16.12 -11.11 -1.88
C MET A 199 14.58 -11.19 -1.97
N PRO A 200 13.91 -10.09 -2.36
CA PRO A 200 12.46 -10.08 -2.47
C PRO A 200 11.99 -10.90 -3.68
N ARG A 201 10.75 -11.38 -3.60
CA ARG A 201 10.13 -12.10 -4.71
C ARG A 201 9.77 -11.12 -5.82
N TYR A 202 10.44 -11.27 -6.96
CA TYR A 202 10.13 -10.50 -8.16
C TYR A 202 8.89 -11.04 -8.88
N ILE A 203 7.92 -10.16 -9.15
CA ILE A 203 6.64 -10.49 -9.79
C ILE A 203 6.40 -9.53 -10.94
N VAL A 204 6.11 -10.06 -12.13
CA VAL A 204 5.65 -9.26 -13.27
C VAL A 204 4.23 -9.72 -13.61
N THR A 205 3.31 -8.77 -13.70
CA THR A 205 1.91 -9.05 -13.99
C THR A 205 1.29 -7.92 -14.81
N GLU A 206 0.06 -8.14 -15.24
CA GLU A 206 -0.68 -7.26 -16.13
C GLU A 206 -2.16 -7.20 -15.71
N TYR A 207 -2.93 -6.33 -16.36
CA TYR A 207 -4.38 -6.31 -16.23
C TYR A 207 -4.98 -7.71 -16.42
N GLU A 208 -5.88 -8.10 -15.51
CA GLU A 208 -6.47 -9.45 -15.41
C GLU A 208 -5.49 -10.61 -15.14
N GLY A 209 -4.20 -10.32 -14.90
CA GLY A 209 -3.22 -11.33 -14.52
C GLY A 209 -3.51 -11.93 -13.14
N SER A 210 -3.34 -13.25 -12.98
CA SER A 210 -3.59 -13.94 -11.70
C SER A 210 -2.71 -13.44 -10.54
N GLN A 211 -1.51 -12.95 -10.85
CA GLN A 211 -0.56 -12.38 -9.89
C GLN A 211 -0.87 -10.92 -9.53
N ALA A 212 -1.78 -10.24 -10.24
CA ALA A 212 -2.21 -8.87 -9.91
C ALA A 212 -2.88 -8.79 -8.53
N ARG A 213 -3.37 -9.91 -8.00
CA ARG A 213 -3.91 -10.01 -6.63
C ARG A 213 -2.94 -9.55 -5.55
N PHE A 214 -1.63 -9.67 -5.77
CA PHE A 214 -0.63 -9.20 -4.82
C PHE A 214 -0.70 -7.67 -4.68
N LEU A 215 -0.83 -6.94 -5.78
CA LEU A 215 -1.06 -5.50 -5.77
C LEU A 215 -2.45 -5.17 -5.18
N LEU A 216 -3.49 -5.83 -5.67
CA LEU A 216 -4.88 -5.53 -5.28
C LEU A 216 -5.16 -5.77 -3.79
N SER A 217 -4.45 -6.69 -3.15
CA SER A 217 -4.57 -6.94 -1.71
C SER A 217 -3.96 -5.84 -0.83
N LYS A 218 -3.06 -5.02 -1.38
CA LYS A 218 -2.33 -3.97 -0.66
C LYS A 218 -2.91 -2.57 -0.88
N VAL A 219 -3.60 -2.35 -2.01
CA VAL A 219 -4.25 -1.06 -2.32
C VAL A 219 -5.54 -0.85 -1.53
N ASN A 220 -5.88 0.41 -1.29
CA ASN A 220 -7.12 0.78 -0.65
C ASN A 220 -8.30 0.67 -1.62
N PRO A 221 -9.43 0.08 -1.21
CA PRO A 221 -10.63 0.06 -2.04
C PRO A 221 -11.40 1.39 -1.87
N SER A 222 -10.93 2.48 -2.47
CA SER A 222 -11.69 3.75 -2.52
C SER A 222 -12.87 3.67 -3.49
N LEU A 223 -12.68 2.99 -4.62
CA LEU A 223 -13.73 2.66 -5.59
C LEU A 223 -14.49 1.42 -5.13
N THR A 224 -15.48 1.61 -4.25
CA THR A 224 -16.37 0.50 -3.88
C THR A 224 -17.37 0.23 -5.01
N HIS A 225 -17.66 -1.04 -5.29
CA HIS A 225 -18.73 -1.45 -6.21
C HIS A 225 -20.13 -0.92 -5.80
N ASN A 226 -20.25 -0.36 -4.59
CA ASN A 226 -21.47 0.19 -4.03
C ASN A 226 -21.62 1.70 -4.28
N ASN A 227 -20.71 2.34 -5.02
CA ASN A 227 -20.81 3.76 -5.36
C ASN A 227 -21.51 3.91 -6.72
N PRO A 228 -22.74 4.47 -6.79
CA PRO A 228 -23.52 4.59 -8.03
C PRO A 228 -22.87 5.48 -9.11
N TYR A 229 -21.75 6.13 -8.82
CA TYR A 229 -20.99 6.95 -9.75
C TYR A 229 -19.94 6.17 -10.57
N ALA A 230 -19.69 4.89 -10.27
CA ALA A 230 -18.76 4.05 -11.05
C ALA A 230 -19.37 3.58 -12.40
N SER A 231 -20.66 3.82 -12.66
CA SER A 231 -21.34 3.43 -13.89
C SER A 231 -21.27 4.49 -15.00
N VAL A 232 -20.78 5.70 -14.73
CA VAL A 232 -20.87 6.85 -15.66
C VAL A 232 -19.68 6.93 -16.64
N SER A 233 -18.61 6.18 -16.40
CA SER A 233 -17.44 6.13 -17.31
C SER A 233 -17.46 4.98 -18.32
N ARG A 234 -18.52 4.17 -18.36
CA ARG A 234 -18.80 3.35 -19.55
C ARG A 234 -19.49 4.23 -20.59
N LEU A 235 -18.70 4.74 -21.52
CA LEU A 235 -19.19 5.37 -22.76
C LEU A 235 -20.31 4.52 -23.38
N PRO A 236 -21.33 5.15 -23.98
CA PRO A 236 -22.47 4.43 -24.55
C PRO A 236 -22.00 3.54 -25.71
N ASP A 237 -22.46 2.30 -25.70
CA ASP A 237 -22.32 1.37 -26.81
C ASP A 237 -22.69 2.07 -28.12
N ILE A 238 -21.68 2.25 -28.97
CA ILE A 238 -21.84 2.70 -30.34
C ILE A 238 -22.72 1.66 -31.03
N GLY A 239 -23.88 2.12 -31.48
CA GLY A 239 -24.88 1.31 -32.13
C GLY A 239 -24.28 0.43 -33.22
N LEU A 240 -24.46 -0.87 -33.07
CA LEU A 240 -24.44 -1.79 -34.21
C LEU A 240 -25.55 -1.37 -35.16
N LEU A 241 -25.14 -0.71 -36.25
CA LEU A 241 -25.83 -0.67 -37.53
C LEU A 241 -26.32 -2.09 -37.87
N LYS A 242 -27.62 -2.34 -37.67
CA LYS A 242 -28.31 -3.43 -38.37
C LYS A 242 -28.71 -2.90 -39.74
N PHE A 243 -28.00 -3.37 -40.76
CA PHE A 243 -28.51 -3.41 -42.12
C PHE A 243 -29.72 -4.35 -42.16
N THR A 244 -30.92 -3.79 -42.34
CA THR A 244 -32.05 -4.25 -43.16
C THR A 244 -33.17 -3.25 -43.01
#